data_AF-C5KLJ4-F1
#
_entry.id   AF-C5KLJ4-F1
#
_cell.length_a   1.000
_cell.length_b   1.000
_cell.length_c   1.000
_cell.angle_alpha   90.00
_cell.angle_beta   90.00
_cell.angle_gamma   90.00
#
_symmetry.space_group_name_H-M   'P 1'
#
loop_
_entity.id
_entity.type
_entity.pdbx_description
1 polymer ?
#
loop_
_entity_poly.entity_id
_entity_poly.type
_entity_poly.pdbx_seq_one_letter_code
_entity_poly.pdbx_strand_id
1 'polypeptide(L)'
;MKENGKKIRQQQYDYSGAMIGKLKPEERENYKNEIDGYIRAGYWQDLEVSPLPRRYNCAISDLLPVVVFPVKQEGRHTRIRPCADARGANEQSPRASYRGGCISSILQHIMIGWREGFCVHTRDVKKAFYK
;
A
#
# COMPACT_ATOMS: atom_id res chain seq x y z
N MET A 1 -5.57 -7.00 32.29
CA MET A 1 -4.93 -6.15 33.32
C MET A 1 -4.36 -4.93 32.64
N LYS A 2 -4.71 -3.73 33.09
CA LYS A 2 -4.18 -2.46 32.59
C LYS A 2 -3.01 -2.07 33.49
N GLU A 3 -1.79 -2.11 32.97
CA GLU A 3 -0.64 -1.44 33.60
C GLU A 3 -0.21 -0.28 32.71
N ASN A 4 -0.24 0.92 33.29
CA ASN A 4 0.49 2.12 32.89
C ASN A 4 0.51 2.48 31.40
N GLY A 5 -0.61 2.98 30.86
CA GLY A 5 -0.69 4.03 29.80
C GLY A 5 0.11 3.91 28.49
N LYS A 6 1.00 2.93 28.36
CA LYS A 6 1.78 2.58 27.19
C LYS A 6 0.97 1.51 26.49
N LYS A 7 0.44 1.84 25.31
CA LYS A 7 0.04 0.80 24.35
C LYS A 7 1.23 -0.14 24.22
N ILE A 8 1.07 -1.37 24.69
CA ILE A 8 2.05 -2.43 24.47
C ILE A 8 2.17 -2.53 22.95
N ARG A 9 3.32 -2.12 22.40
CA ARG A 9 3.60 -2.27 20.96
C ARG A 9 3.45 -3.75 20.67
N GLN A 10 2.44 -4.14 19.90
CA GLN A 10 2.38 -5.51 19.40
C GLN A 10 3.70 -5.77 18.66
N GLN A 11 4.38 -6.83 19.06
CA GLN A 11 5.65 -7.21 18.46
C GLN A 11 5.35 -7.61 17.01
N GLN A 12 5.76 -6.76 16.06
CA GLN A 12 5.61 -7.06 14.64
C GLN A 12 6.63 -8.14 14.28
N TYR A 13 6.13 -9.34 13.99
CA TYR A 13 6.97 -10.43 13.53
C TYR A 13 7.33 -10.24 12.07
N ASP A 14 8.63 -10.18 11.76
CA ASP A 14 9.13 -10.12 10.40
C ASP A 14 9.29 -11.54 9.84
N TYR A 15 8.36 -11.93 8.95
CA TYR A 15 8.42 -13.20 8.21
C TYR A 15 8.89 -13.01 6.75
N SER A 16 9.35 -11.81 6.38
CA SER A 16 9.73 -11.50 5.00
C SER A 16 10.85 -12.41 4.50
N GLY A 17 11.88 -12.68 5.32
CA GLY A 17 12.99 -13.56 4.96
C GLY A 17 12.53 -14.98 4.61
N ALA A 18 11.63 -15.57 5.40
CA ALA A 18 11.07 -16.88 5.11
C ALA A 18 10.21 -16.88 3.83
N MET A 19 9.46 -15.80 3.57
CA MET A 19 8.65 -15.67 2.37
C MET A 19 9.50 -15.46 1.11
N ILE A 20 10.57 -14.68 1.19
CA ILE A 20 11.54 -14.50 0.10
C ILE A 20 12.30 -15.82 -0.16
N GLY A 21 12.68 -16.55 0.89
CA GLY A 21 13.36 -17.83 0.77
C GLY A 21 12.55 -18.92 0.03
N LYS A 22 11.22 -18.85 0.09
CA LYS A 22 10.31 -19.76 -0.63
C LYS A 22 10.19 -19.46 -2.13
N LEU A 23 10.70 -18.33 -2.60
CA LEU A 23 10.67 -17.97 -4.02
C LEU A 23 11.75 -18.74 -4.80
N LYS A 24 11.38 -19.19 -6.00
CA LYS A 24 12.34 -19.68 -7.00
C LYS A 24 13.30 -18.54 -7.41
N PRO A 25 14.49 -18.86 -7.96
CA PRO A 25 15.44 -17.83 -8.41
C PRO A 25 14.82 -16.79 -9.36
N GLU A 26 14.06 -17.23 -10.37
CA GLU A 26 13.34 -16.35 -11.31
C GLU A 26 12.31 -15.44 -10.60
N GLU A 27 11.66 -15.97 -9.57
CA GLU A 27 10.63 -15.28 -8.80
C GLU A 27 11.26 -14.22 -7.89
N ARG A 28 12.42 -14.51 -7.30
CA ARG A 28 13.20 -13.53 -6.54
C ARG A 28 13.64 -12.39 -7.42
N GLU A 29 14.08 -12.69 -8.64
CA GLU A 29 14.51 -11.66 -9.59
C GLU A 29 13.34 -10.78 -10.02
N ASN A 30 12.19 -11.38 -10.34
CA ASN A 30 10.96 -10.63 -10.63
C ASN A 30 10.53 -9.74 -9.45
N TYR A 31 10.62 -10.25 -8.22
CA TYR A 31 10.32 -9.46 -7.03
C TYR A 31 11.25 -8.26 -6.88
N LYS A 32 12.57 -8.45 -7.04
CA LYS A 32 13.56 -7.36 -7.00
C LYS A 32 13.27 -6.31 -8.08
N ASN A 33 13.01 -6.74 -9.31
CA ASN A 33 12.68 -5.85 -10.43
C ASN A 33 11.43 -5.00 -10.16
N GLU A 34 10.42 -5.57 -9.50
CA GLU A 34 9.26 -4.81 -9.03
C GLU A 34 9.67 -3.76 -7.99
N ILE A 35 10.42 -4.12 -6.94
CA ILE A 35 10.93 -3.16 -5.94
C ILE A 35 11.68 -2.01 -6.60
N ASP A 36 12.62 -2.32 -7.49
CA ASP A 36 13.40 -1.30 -8.20
C ASP A 36 12.50 -0.40 -9.06
N GLY A 37 11.41 -0.94 -9.60
CA GLY A 37 10.39 -0.17 -10.30
C GLY A 37 9.73 0.90 -9.41
N TYR A 38 9.43 0.56 -8.14
CA TYR A 38 8.90 1.53 -7.18
C TYR A 38 9.93 2.60 -6.80
N ILE A 39 11.20 2.22 -6.66
CA ILE A 39 12.29 3.16 -6.34
C ILE A 39 12.54 4.11 -7.52
N ARG A 40 12.69 3.59 -8.74
CA ARG A 40 12.88 4.42 -9.95
C ARG A 40 11.72 5.38 -10.21
N ALA A 41 10.50 4.98 -9.87
CA ALA A 41 9.32 5.84 -9.97
C ALA A 41 9.25 6.90 -8.86
N GLY A 42 10.17 6.88 -7.89
CA GLY A 42 10.22 7.82 -6.76
C GLY A 42 9.17 7.56 -5.69
N TYR A 43 8.45 6.42 -5.77
CA TYR A 43 7.44 6.03 -4.79
C TYR A 43 8.08 5.60 -3.48
N TRP A 44 9.17 4.86 -3.56
CA TRP A 44 9.98 4.43 -2.43
C TRP A 44 11.36 5.06 -2.53
N GLN A 45 11.98 5.29 -1.39
CA GLN A 45 13.29 5.93 -1.29
C GLN A 45 14.14 5.14 -0.31
N ASP A 46 15.41 5.01 -0.65
CA ASP A 46 16.40 4.49 0.28
C ASP A 46 16.71 5.58 1.32
N LEU A 47 16.41 5.27 2.58
CA LEU A 47 16.60 6.20 3.70
C LEU A 47 18.08 6.38 4.07
N GLU A 48 18.96 5.45 3.65
CA GLU A 48 20.41 5.63 3.81
C GLU A 48 20.96 6.66 2.81
N VAL A 49 20.30 6.81 1.66
CA VAL A 49 20.74 7.64 0.53
C VAL A 49 20.09 9.03 0.54
N SER A 50 18.85 9.15 1.05
CA SER A 50 18.14 10.43 1.13
C SER A 50 17.43 10.58 2.47
N PRO A 51 17.75 11.62 3.27
CA PRO A 51 16.98 11.92 4.47
C PRO A 51 15.53 12.23 4.13
N LEU A 52 14.63 12.02 5.10
CA LEU A 52 13.21 12.28 4.93
C LEU A 52 12.99 13.69 4.35
N PRO A 53 12.16 13.83 3.31
CA PRO A 53 11.84 15.15 2.75
C PRO A 53 11.36 16.09 3.87
N ARG A 54 11.82 17.35 3.87
CA ARG A 54 11.51 18.37 4.91
C ARG A 54 10.01 18.54 5.22
N ARG A 55 9.12 18.09 4.33
CA ARG A 55 7.66 18.10 4.51
C ARG A 55 7.17 17.11 5.59
N TYR A 56 7.97 16.12 5.94
CA TYR A 56 7.66 15.20 7.04
C TYR A 56 8.25 15.77 8.32
N ASN A 57 7.40 16.33 9.19
CA ASN A 57 7.77 16.83 10.51
C ASN A 57 7.96 15.68 11.52
N CYS A 58 8.70 14.64 11.15
CA CYS A 58 9.01 13.52 12.03
C CYS A 58 10.43 13.00 11.78
N ALA A 59 11.08 12.48 12.82
CA ALA A 59 12.32 11.74 12.65
C ALA A 59 12.03 10.34 12.10
N ILE A 60 13.00 9.73 11.41
CA ILE A 60 12.90 8.34 10.95
C ILE A 60 12.59 7.39 12.12
N SER A 61 13.14 7.68 13.31
CA SER A 61 12.88 6.94 14.55
C SER A 61 11.41 6.95 14.99
N ASP A 62 10.64 7.91 14.51
CA ASP A 62 9.22 8.06 14.84
C ASP A 62 8.33 7.29 13.87
N LEU A 63 8.88 6.83 12.74
CA LEU A 63 8.16 6.01 11.79
C LEU A 63 8.09 4.56 12.28
N LEU A 64 6.90 3.99 12.19
CA LEU A 64 6.71 2.56 12.46
C LEU A 64 7.29 1.79 11.27
N PRO A 65 8.29 0.90 11.47
CA PRO A 65 8.80 0.10 10.38
C PRO A 65 7.69 -0.81 9.84
N VAL A 66 7.53 -0.83 8.52
CA VAL A 66 6.57 -1.69 7.84
C VAL A 66 7.33 -2.70 7.03
N VAL A 67 7.15 -3.97 7.35
CA VAL A 67 7.75 -5.08 6.61
C VAL A 67 7.07 -5.22 5.25
N VAL A 68 7.86 -5.34 4.18
CA VAL A 68 7.37 -5.64 2.83
C VAL A 68 7.79 -7.05 2.45
N PHE A 69 6.84 -7.84 1.92
CA PHE A 69 7.07 -9.22 1.52
C PHE A 69 6.44 -9.54 0.16
N PRO A 70 6.95 -10.57 -0.56
CA PRO A 70 6.42 -10.96 -1.85
C PRO A 70 5.10 -11.73 -1.72
N VAL A 71 4.13 -11.39 -2.58
CA VAL A 71 2.87 -12.13 -2.73
C VAL A 71 2.70 -12.56 -4.19
N LYS A 72 2.54 -13.87 -4.41
CA LYS A 72 2.30 -14.44 -5.74
C LYS A 72 0.87 -14.17 -6.20
N GLN A 73 0.72 -13.88 -7.49
CA GLN A 73 -0.57 -13.67 -8.12
C GLN A 73 -0.68 -14.51 -9.38
N GLU A 74 -1.60 -15.46 -9.39
CA GLU A 74 -1.90 -16.26 -10.56
C GLU A 74 -2.77 -15.47 -11.55
N GLY A 75 -2.51 -15.63 -12.85
CA GLY A 75 -3.32 -15.03 -13.91
C GLY A 75 -3.22 -13.51 -14.07
N ARG A 76 -2.20 -12.86 -13.49
CA ARG A 76 -1.97 -11.40 -13.60
C ARG A 76 -0.65 -11.09 -14.30
N HIS A 77 -0.58 -9.92 -14.96
CA HIS A 77 0.64 -9.43 -15.61
C HIS A 77 1.80 -9.29 -14.62
N THR A 78 1.54 -8.70 -13.44
CA THR A 78 2.49 -8.70 -12.32
C THR A 78 2.32 -10.00 -11.55
N ARG A 79 3.23 -10.96 -11.75
CA ARG A 79 3.17 -12.30 -11.13
C ARG A 79 3.51 -12.31 -9.65
N ILE A 80 4.30 -11.34 -9.19
CA ILE A 80 4.71 -11.19 -7.79
C ILE A 80 4.60 -9.72 -7.42
N ARG A 81 3.87 -9.41 -6.35
CA ARG A 81 3.72 -8.05 -5.85
C ARG A 81 4.40 -7.87 -4.51
N PRO A 82 5.04 -6.71 -4.28
CA PRO A 82 5.33 -6.29 -2.91
C PRO A 82 4.03 -5.99 -2.15
N CYS A 83 3.91 -6.56 -0.97
CA CYS A 83 2.83 -6.29 -0.03
C CYS A 83 3.43 -5.78 1.28
N ALA A 84 2.92 -4.66 1.77
CA ALA A 84 3.36 -4.02 3.00
C ALA A 84 2.46 -4.46 4.17
N ASP A 85 3.04 -5.04 5.23
CA ASP A 85 2.31 -5.38 6.44
C ASP A 85 2.07 -4.14 7.31
N ALA A 86 1.06 -3.36 6.94
CA ALA A 86 0.68 -2.16 7.65
C ALA A 86 -0.27 -2.42 8.84
N ARG A 87 -0.49 -3.67 9.29
CA ARG A 87 -1.46 -3.97 10.36
C ARG A 87 -1.19 -3.18 11.65
N GLY A 88 0.07 -3.20 12.11
CA GLY A 88 0.48 -2.45 13.31
C GLY A 88 0.42 -0.93 13.15
N ALA A 89 0.69 -0.42 11.94
CA ALA A 89 0.56 1.00 11.62
C ALA A 89 -0.91 1.44 11.55
N ASN A 90 -1.78 0.61 10.97
CA ASN A 90 -3.21 0.89 10.83
C ASN A 90 -3.94 0.94 12.18
N GLU A 91 -3.53 0.14 13.17
CA GLU A 91 -4.09 0.19 14.53
C GLU A 91 -3.78 1.51 15.27
N GLN A 92 -2.66 2.15 14.92
CA GLN A 92 -2.22 3.41 15.51
C GLN A 92 -2.70 4.63 14.72
N SER A 93 -3.02 4.44 13.45
CA SER A 93 -3.45 5.51 12.56
C SER A 93 -4.88 5.97 12.89
N PRO A 94 -5.19 7.27 12.74
CA PRO A 94 -6.56 7.75 12.85
C PRO A 94 -7.43 7.06 11.79
N ARG A 95 -8.68 6.77 12.15
CA ARG A 95 -9.64 6.20 11.20
C ARG A 95 -9.89 7.21 10.08
N ALA A 96 -9.55 6.82 8.86
CA ALA A 96 -9.94 7.53 7.66
C ALA A 96 -11.12 6.83 7.01
N SER A 97 -12.09 7.61 6.52
CA SER A 97 -13.20 7.12 5.70
C SER A 97 -13.40 8.04 4.50
N TYR A 98 -13.91 7.46 3.41
CA TYR A 98 -14.35 8.24 2.27
C TYR A 98 -15.57 9.06 2.67
N ARG A 99 -15.49 10.39 2.52
CA ARG A 99 -16.56 11.33 2.89
C ARG A 99 -17.58 11.59 1.78
N GLY A 100 -17.38 11.04 0.58
CA GLY A 100 -18.29 11.24 -0.54
C GLY A 100 -19.51 10.32 -0.49
N GLY A 101 -20.34 10.41 -1.53
CA GLY A 101 -21.55 9.58 -1.64
C GLY A 101 -21.23 8.10 -1.74
N CYS A 102 -22.03 7.25 -1.10
CA CYS A 102 -21.88 5.81 -1.25
C CYS A 102 -22.13 5.37 -2.71
N ILE A 103 -21.70 4.16 -3.06
CA ILE A 103 -21.79 3.63 -4.43
C ILE A 103 -23.24 3.69 -4.95
N SER A 104 -24.24 3.39 -4.12
CA SER A 104 -25.65 3.45 -4.51
C SER A 104 -26.09 4.87 -4.89
N SER A 105 -25.73 5.89 -4.11
CA SER A 105 -26.03 7.29 -4.46
C SER A 105 -25.35 7.73 -5.76
N ILE A 106 -24.09 7.33 -5.97
CA ILE A 106 -23.35 7.63 -7.20
C ILE A 106 -24.06 6.99 -8.41
N LEU A 107 -24.43 5.71 -8.32
CA LEU A 107 -25.12 5.00 -9.40
C LEU A 107 -26.51 5.58 -9.69
N GLN A 108 -27.26 5.94 -8.64
CA GLN A 108 -28.58 6.57 -8.81
C GLN A 108 -28.47 7.89 -9.58
N HIS A 109 -27.47 8.72 -9.28
CA HIS A 109 -27.24 9.97 -10.02
C HIS A 109 -26.91 9.70 -11.50
N ILE A 110 -26.11 8.67 -11.79
CA ILE A 110 -25.80 8.26 -13.17
C ILE A 110 -27.07 7.81 -13.90
N MET A 111 -27.93 7.03 -13.24
CA MET A 111 -29.18 6.54 -13.84
C MET A 111 -30.19 7.65 -14.11
N ILE A 112 -30.38 8.59 -13.18
CA ILE A 112 -31.29 9.74 -13.37
C ILE A 112 -30.81 10.64 -14.51
N GLY A 113 -29.49 10.80 -14.65
CA GLY A 113 -28.88 11.58 -15.72
C GLY A 113 -28.81 10.85 -17.07
N TRP A 114 -29.21 9.58 -17.15
CA TRP A 114 -29.08 8.77 -18.35
C TRP A 114 -30.03 9.24 -19.45
N ARG A 115 -29.50 9.44 -20.66
CA ARG A 115 -30.27 9.83 -21.85
C ARG A 115 -29.95 8.88 -23.00
N GLU A 116 -30.90 8.71 -23.90
CA GLU A 116 -30.70 7.93 -25.11
C GLU A 116 -29.51 8.49 -25.92
N GLY A 117 -28.63 7.61 -26.39
CA GLY A 117 -27.37 7.98 -27.07
C GLY A 117 -26.18 8.30 -26.14
N PHE A 118 -26.35 8.33 -24.81
CA PHE A 118 -25.24 8.53 -23.88
C PHE A 118 -24.54 7.20 -23.56
N CYS A 119 -23.24 7.26 -23.32
CA CYS A 119 -22.41 6.11 -22.93
C CYS A 119 -21.52 6.46 -21.74
N VAL A 120 -21.24 5.46 -20.89
CA VAL A 120 -20.33 5.60 -19.75
C VAL A 120 -18.91 5.27 -20.20
N HIS A 121 -17.97 6.12 -19.81
CA HIS A 121 -16.55 5.86 -19.99
C HIS A 121 -15.91 5.70 -18.63
N THR A 122 -15.34 4.53 -18.38
CA THR A 122 -14.59 4.25 -17.16
C THR A 122 -13.10 4.47 -17.43
N ARG A 123 -12.41 5.09 -16.48
CA ARG A 123 -10.96 5.25 -16.52
C ARG A 123 -10.38 4.69 -15.24
N ASP A 124 -9.38 3.82 -15.36
CA ASP A 124 -8.61 3.37 -14.21
C ASP A 124 -7.50 4.37 -13.90
N VAL A 125 -7.42 4.81 -12.63
CA VAL A 125 -6.34 5.65 -12.15
C VAL A 125 -5.25 4.73 -11.60
N LYS A 126 -4.43 4.20 -12.50
CA LYS A 126 -3.31 3.31 -12.14
C LYS A 126 -2.44 3.96 -11.06
N LYS A 127 -2.17 3.20 -9.99
CA LYS A 127 -1.37 3.60 -8.82
C LYS A 127 -1.88 4.89 -8.15
N ALA A 128 -3.21 5.08 -8.06
CA ALA A 128 -3.83 6.27 -7.44
C ALA A 128 -3.26 6.66 -6.06
N PHE A 129 -2.88 5.68 -5.24
CA PHE A 129 -2.33 5.92 -3.90
C PHE A 129 -0.85 6.35 -3.86
N TYR A 130 -0.18 6.41 -5.02
CA TYR A 130 1.22 6.82 -5.14
C TYR A 130 1.41 8.14 -5.91
N LYS A 131 0.31 8.80 -6.29
CA LYS A 131 0.33 10.08 -7.00
C LYS A 131 0.38 11.26 -6.04
#